data_AF-A0A5C7TDF3-F1
#
_entry.id   AF-A0A5C7TDF3-F1
#
_cell.length_a   1.000
_cell.length_b   1.000
_cell.length_c   1.000
_cell.angle_alpha   90.00
_cell.angle_beta   90.00
_cell.angle_gamma   90.00
#
_symmetry.space_group_name_H-M   'P 1'
#
loop_
_entity.id
_entity.type
_entity.pdbx_description
1 polymer ?
#
loop_
_entity_poly.entity_id
_entity_poly.type
_entity_poly.pdbx_seq_one_letter_code
_entity_poly.pdbx_strand_id
1 'polypeptide(L)'
;MTEHLRLQRIRDIGFRLQELQLIRVQAGASYAVSTLNFLFQLYRLPKPTGLTLEQALSQLGSAVIARHQLPYARLSVDGVLQFFSQRFQVSHSTLQHPSYRRRERQSGMLAQI
;
A
#
# COMPACT_ATOMS: atom_id res chain seq x y z
N MET A 1 3.49 3.66 -12.69
CA MET A 1 2.59 4.55 -11.88
C MET A 1 3.41 5.71 -11.31
N THR A 2 2.79 6.86 -11.01
CA THR A 2 3.48 7.96 -10.31
C THR A 2 3.73 7.60 -8.84
N GLU A 3 4.71 8.23 -8.18
CA GLU A 3 5.06 7.93 -6.78
C GLU A 3 3.87 8.12 -5.83
N HIS A 4 3.07 9.16 -6.04
CA HIS A 4 1.86 9.41 -5.26
C HIS A 4 0.86 8.24 -5.34
N LEU A 5 0.64 7.71 -6.54
CA LEU A 5 -0.25 6.56 -6.76
C LEU A 5 0.31 5.29 -6.12
N ARG A 6 1.64 5.09 -6.14
CA ARG A 6 2.30 3.97 -5.45
C ARG A 6 2.05 4.05 -3.93
N LEU A 7 2.25 5.23 -3.34
CA LEU A 7 2.01 5.45 -1.92
C LEU A 7 0.55 5.23 -1.53
N GLN A 8 -0.40 5.72 -2.33
CA GLN A 8 -1.82 5.46 -2.11
C GLN A 8 -2.11 3.96 -2.10
N ARG A 9 -1.59 3.21 -3.08
CA ARG A 9 -1.80 1.77 -3.16
C ARG A 9 -1.20 1.00 -1.97
N ILE A 10 -0.06 1.45 -1.45
CA ILE A 10 0.52 0.87 -0.22
C ILE A 10 -0.37 1.14 1.00
N ARG A 11 -1.01 2.32 1.07
CA ARG A 11 -2.00 2.60 2.13
C ARG A 11 -3.21 1.68 2.02
N ASP A 12 -3.74 1.48 0.82
CA ASP A 12 -4.89 0.59 0.58
C ASP A 12 -4.57 -0.86 1.02
N ILE A 13 -3.36 -1.34 0.69
CA ILE A 13 -2.85 -2.61 1.21
C ILE A 13 -2.81 -2.58 2.75
N GLY A 14 -2.33 -1.49 3.35
CA GLY A 14 -2.27 -1.33 4.80
C GLY A 14 -3.62 -1.40 5.49
N PHE A 15 -4.63 -0.73 4.93
CA PHE A 15 -6.00 -0.84 5.42
C PHE A 15 -6.48 -2.29 5.39
N ARG A 16 -6.26 -2.97 4.26
CA ARG A 16 -6.66 -4.36 4.13
C ARG A 16 -5.93 -5.29 5.10
N LEU A 17 -4.64 -5.06 5.34
CA LEU A 17 -3.88 -5.79 6.36
C LEU A 17 -4.44 -5.57 7.77
N GLN A 18 -4.91 -4.36 8.08
CA GLN A 18 -5.54 -4.06 9.37
C GLN A 18 -6.92 -4.71 9.49
N GLU A 19 -7.74 -4.70 8.43
CA GLU A 19 -9.01 -5.43 8.39
C GLU A 19 -8.82 -6.94 8.62
N LEU A 20 -7.77 -7.50 8.02
CA LEU A 20 -7.35 -8.90 8.24
C LEU A 20 -6.67 -9.13 9.59
N GLN A 21 -6.56 -8.10 10.44
CA GLN A 21 -5.89 -8.11 11.74
C GLN A 21 -4.41 -8.55 11.71
N LEU A 22 -3.75 -8.44 10.55
CA LEU A 22 -2.34 -8.78 10.36
C LEU A 22 -1.40 -7.68 10.88
N ILE A 23 -1.89 -6.45 10.90
CA ILE A 23 -1.20 -5.30 11.50
C ILE A 23 -2.16 -4.53 12.42
N ARG A 24 -1.60 -3.81 13.38
CA ARG A 24 -2.32 -2.81 14.17
C ARG A 24 -1.65 -1.46 13.97
N VAL A 25 -2.28 -0.59 13.18
CA VAL A 25 -1.78 0.78 12.99
C VAL A 25 -2.35 1.65 14.09
N GLN A 26 -1.48 2.23 14.91
CA GLN A 26 -1.92 3.16 15.96
C GLN A 26 -2.42 4.47 15.34
N ALA A 27 -3.33 5.16 16.05
CA ALA A 27 -3.81 6.46 15.63
C ALA A 27 -2.62 7.43 15.44
N GLY A 28 -2.53 8.05 14.27
CA GLY A 28 -1.42 8.96 13.91
C GLY A 28 -0.22 8.28 13.22
N ALA A 29 -0.15 6.94 13.18
CA ALA A 29 0.89 6.25 12.43
C ALA A 29 0.56 6.17 10.93
N SER A 30 1.60 6.23 10.09
CA SER A 30 1.42 6.10 8.64
C SER A 30 1.12 4.65 8.26
N TYR A 31 -0.03 4.44 7.61
CA TYR A 31 -0.39 3.15 7.02
C TYR A 31 0.68 2.68 6.06
N ALA A 32 1.23 3.57 5.21
CA ALA A 32 2.24 3.17 4.24
C ALA A 32 3.51 2.61 4.89
N VAL A 33 3.98 3.27 5.95
CA VAL A 33 5.17 2.83 6.72
C VAL A 33 4.89 1.51 7.43
N SER A 34 3.72 1.39 8.06
CA SER A 34 3.31 0.17 8.77
C SER A 34 3.20 -1.03 7.82
N THR A 35 2.62 -0.82 6.64
CA THR A 35 2.56 -1.82 5.56
C THR A 35 3.95 -2.26 5.14
N LEU A 36 4.83 -1.32 4.81
CA LEU A 36 6.18 -1.66 4.35
C LEU A 36 6.95 -2.44 5.42
N ASN A 37 6.89 -2.01 6.69
CA ASN A 37 7.52 -2.74 7.78
C ASN A 37 7.00 -4.17 7.91
N PHE A 38 5.68 -4.35 7.84
CA PHE A 38 5.06 -5.68 7.88
C PHE A 38 5.50 -6.55 6.70
N LEU A 39 5.49 -6.02 5.48
CA LEU A 39 5.91 -6.76 4.29
C LEU A 39 7.38 -7.19 4.39
N PHE A 40 8.26 -6.29 4.83
CA PHE A 40 9.66 -6.63 5.06
C PHE A 40 9.80 -7.74 6.11
N GLN A 41 9.08 -7.66 7.23
CA GLN A 41 9.07 -8.72 8.24
C GLN A 41 8.52 -10.05 7.70
N LEU A 42 7.46 -10.02 6.89
CA LEU A 42 6.84 -11.20 6.28
C LEU A 42 7.82 -11.98 5.40
N TYR A 43 8.72 -11.26 4.71
CA TYR A 43 9.78 -11.84 3.88
C TYR A 43 11.13 -11.97 4.60
N ARG A 44 11.16 -11.73 5.92
CA ARG A 44 12.38 -11.79 6.75
C ARG A 44 13.51 -10.87 6.26
N LEU A 45 13.14 -9.71 5.72
CA LEU A 45 14.07 -8.67 5.28
C LEU A 45 14.39 -7.70 6.44
N PRO A 46 15.58 -7.08 6.45
CA PRO A 46 15.92 -6.03 7.41
C PRO A 46 15.02 -4.81 7.20
N LYS A 47 14.72 -4.06 8.27
CA LYS A 47 13.84 -2.89 8.17
C LYS A 47 14.31 -1.92 7.06
N PRO A 48 13.39 -1.36 6.25
CA PRO A 48 13.73 -0.47 5.14
C PRO A 48 14.09 0.94 5.65
N THR A 49 15.21 1.08 6.36
CA THR A 49 15.70 2.38 6.86
C THR A 49 16.65 3.02 5.87
N GLY A 50 16.42 4.29 5.52
CA GLY A 50 17.28 5.06 4.60
C GLY A 50 17.15 4.68 3.12
N LEU A 51 16.20 3.81 2.77
CA LEU A 51 15.92 3.42 1.39
C LEU A 51 14.87 4.34 0.76
N THR A 52 15.03 4.60 -0.53
CA THR A 52 13.92 5.19 -1.31
C THR A 52 12.78 4.18 -1.45
N LEU A 53 11.57 4.67 -1.72
CA LEU A 53 10.42 3.80 -1.94
C LEU A 53 10.68 2.77 -3.04
N GLU A 54 11.32 3.19 -4.12
CA GLU A 54 11.64 2.33 -5.25
C GLU A 54 12.63 1.22 -4.89
N GLN A 55 13.68 1.55 -4.13
CA GLN A 55 14.65 0.58 -3.64
C GLN A 55 13.99 -0.43 -2.69
N ALA A 56 13.14 0.04 -1.77
CA ALA A 56 12.44 -0.83 -0.83
C ALA A 56 11.50 -1.80 -1.55
N LEU A 57 10.75 -1.33 -2.54
CA LEU A 57 9.85 -2.18 -3.34
C LEU A 57 10.63 -3.15 -4.24
N SER A 58 11.78 -2.74 -4.77
CA SER A 58 12.65 -3.62 -5.55
C SER A 58 13.22 -4.76 -4.71
N GLN A 59 13.66 -4.47 -3.47
CA GLN A 59 14.11 -5.50 -2.52
C GLN A 59 12.99 -6.49 -2.19
N LEU A 60 11.77 -5.99 -1.94
CA LEU A 60 10.60 -6.85 -1.77
C LEU A 60 10.36 -7.73 -2.99
N GLY A 61 10.43 -7.18 -4.20
CA GLY A 61 10.28 -7.93 -5.45
C GLY A 61 11.26 -9.10 -5.55
N SER A 62 12.54 -8.85 -5.28
CA SER A 62 13.57 -9.91 -5.24
C SER A 62 13.26 -10.98 -4.20
N ALA A 63 12.78 -10.61 -3.02
CA ALA A 63 12.41 -11.55 -1.97
C ALA A 63 11.16 -12.37 -2.32
N VAL A 64 10.18 -11.77 -3.00
CA VAL A 64 9.02 -12.49 -3.55
C VAL A 64 9.48 -13.53 -4.56
N ILE A 65 10.33 -13.15 -5.51
CA ILE A 65 10.86 -14.05 -6.54
C ILE A 65 11.61 -15.24 -5.90
N ALA A 66 12.49 -14.96 -4.94
CA ALA A 66 13.25 -15.97 -4.24
C ALA A 66 12.35 -16.94 -3.45
N ARG A 67 11.33 -16.43 -2.75
CA ARG A 67 10.41 -17.25 -1.95
C ARG A 67 9.49 -18.11 -2.80
N HIS A 68 9.04 -17.60 -3.95
CA HIS A 68 8.11 -18.29 -4.84
C HIS A 68 8.78 -19.07 -5.97
N GLN A 69 10.12 -19.13 -5.98
CA GLN A 69 10.91 -19.85 -7.00
C GLN A 69 10.50 -19.46 -8.42
N LEU A 70 10.57 -18.16 -8.73
CA LEU A 70 10.24 -17.61 -10.05
C LEU A 70 11.52 -17.28 -10.83
N PRO A 71 12.27 -18.26 -11.37
CA PRO A 71 13.66 -18.10 -11.84
C PRO A 71 13.87 -17.11 -12.99
N TYR A 72 12.80 -16.65 -13.66
CA TYR A 72 12.88 -15.70 -14.79
C TYR A 72 11.95 -14.50 -14.62
N ALA A 73 11.32 -14.34 -13.45
CA ALA A 73 10.45 -13.19 -13.20
C ALA A 73 11.31 -11.99 -12.79
N ARG A 74 11.13 -10.86 -13.48
CA ARG A 74 11.50 -9.55 -12.94
C ARG A 74 10.21 -8.85 -12.54
N LEU A 75 10.04 -8.66 -11.24
CA LEU A 75 8.93 -7.85 -10.74
C LEU A 75 9.36 -6.39 -10.77
N SER A 76 8.70 -5.61 -11.64
CA SER A 76 8.78 -4.16 -11.57
C SER A 76 8.17 -3.67 -10.25
N VAL A 77 8.55 -2.47 -9.83
CA VAL A 77 8.03 -1.82 -8.61
C VAL A 77 6.49 -1.81 -8.59
N ASP A 78 5.87 -1.51 -9.71
CA ASP A 78 4.41 -1.53 -9.86
C ASP A 78 3.84 -2.97 -9.83
N GLY A 79 4.57 -3.93 -10.40
CA GLY A 79 4.24 -5.37 -10.34
C GLY A 79 4.28 -5.94 -8.92
N VAL A 80 5.21 -5.49 -8.08
CA VAL A 80 5.27 -5.86 -6.65
C VAL A 80 4.02 -5.39 -5.92
N LEU A 81 3.60 -4.15 -6.15
CA LEU A 81 2.36 -3.62 -5.55
C LEU A 81 1.12 -4.35 -6.05
N GLN A 82 1.07 -4.70 -7.34
CA GLN A 82 0.00 -5.50 -7.91
C GLN A 82 -0.07 -6.90 -7.28
N PHE A 83 1.09 -7.57 -7.13
CA PHE A 83 1.18 -8.87 -6.47
C PHE A 83 0.62 -8.81 -5.04
N PHE A 84 1.01 -7.81 -4.24
CA PHE A 84 0.47 -7.67 -2.89
C PHE A 84 -1.00 -7.27 -2.85
N SER A 85 -1.44 -6.43 -3.79
CA SER A 85 -2.87 -6.11 -3.94
C SER A 85 -3.69 -7.37 -4.17
N GLN A 86 -3.24 -8.26 -5.06
CA GLN A 86 -3.91 -9.53 -5.34
C GLN A 86 -3.83 -10.49 -4.14
N ARG A 87 -2.64 -10.62 -3.54
CA ARG A 87 -2.41 -11.51 -2.40
C ARG A 87 -3.32 -11.21 -1.20
N PHE A 88 -3.57 -9.94 -0.92
CA PHE A 88 -4.42 -9.52 0.20
C PHE A 88 -5.85 -9.18 -0.21
N GLN A 89 -6.22 -9.46 -1.47
CA GLN A 89 -7.54 -9.15 -2.02
C GLN A 89 -7.92 -7.68 -1.82
N VAL A 90 -6.95 -6.78 -2.05
CA VAL A 90 -7.23 -5.36 -2.23
C VAL A 90 -7.95 -5.25 -3.57
N SER A 91 -9.28 -5.29 -3.52
CA SER A 91 -10.11 -5.11 -4.69
C SER A 91 -9.67 -3.86 -5.45
N HIS A 92 -9.73 -3.88 -6.78
CA HIS A 92 -9.62 -2.69 -7.65
C HIS A 92 -10.80 -1.73 -7.45
N SER A 93 -11.24 -1.61 -6.21
CA SER A 93 -12.41 -0.92 -5.82
C SER A 93 -12.14 0.57 -5.92
N THR A 94 -12.82 1.15 -6.89
CA THR A 94 -13.53 2.43 -6.83
C THR A 94 -14.33 2.68 -5.52
N LEU A 95 -14.03 1.97 -4.43
CA LEU A 95 -14.56 2.23 -3.10
C LEU A 95 -13.92 3.53 -2.64
N GLN A 96 -14.67 4.61 -2.87
CA GLN A 96 -14.60 5.85 -2.12
C GLN A 96 -14.31 5.52 -0.66
N HIS A 97 -13.06 5.75 -0.27
CA HIS A 97 -12.62 5.59 1.08
C HIS A 97 -13.46 6.51 1.98
N PRO A 98 -14.13 6.03 3.05
CA PRO A 98 -14.98 6.88 3.88
C PRO A 98 -14.21 8.00 4.59
N SER A 99 -12.89 7.86 4.76
CA SER A 99 -12.04 8.94 5.27
C SER A 99 -11.73 10.06 4.27
N TYR A 100 -12.06 9.89 2.98
CA TYR A 100 -12.07 10.96 1.97
C TYR A 100 -13.39 11.73 1.91
N ARG A 101 -14.35 11.46 2.81
CA ARG A 101 -15.60 12.21 2.91
C ARG A 101 -15.48 13.47 3.77
N ARG A 102 -14.31 14.14 3.74
CA ARG A 102 -14.04 15.35 4.52
C ARG A 102 -13.52 16.48 3.64
N ARG A 103 -14.34 16.96 2.68
CA ARG A 103 -14.43 18.40 2.29
C ARG A 103 -15.33 18.76 1.09
N GLU A 104 -16.26 17.93 0.64
CA GLU A 104 -17.24 18.36 -0.38
C GLU A 104 -18.65 18.61 0.18
N ARG A 105 -18.73 19.25 1.35
CA ARG A 105 -19.96 19.87 1.86
C ARG A 105 -19.67 21.28 2.35
N GLN A 106 -19.34 22.19 1.43
CA GLN A 106 -19.48 23.64 1.64
C GLN A 106 -19.33 24.42 0.32
N SER A 107 -20.17 24.13 -0.67
CA SER A 107 -20.39 25.05 -1.81
C SER A 107 -21.84 24.98 -2.31
N GLY A 108 -22.77 24.75 -1.39
CA GLY A 108 -24.20 24.69 -1.68
C GLY A 108 -24.96 25.46 -0.63
N MET A 109 -24.75 26.77 -0.56
CA MET A 109 -25.67 27.71 0.07
C MET A 109 -25.38 29.11 -0.46
N LEU A 110 -26.22 29.53 -1.42
CA LEU A 110 -26.81 30.87 -1.60
C LEU A 110 -27.02 31.16 -3.08
N ALA A 111 -28.18 30.76 -3.59
CA ALA A 111 -28.88 31.45 -4.67
C ALA A 111 -30.34 30.98 -4.68
N GLN A 112 -31.11 31.40 -3.67
CA GLN A 112 -32.52 31.73 -3.85
C GLN A 112 -32.58 33.25 -3.76
N ILE A 113 -32.98 33.92 -4.84
CA ILE A 113 -34.23 34.66 -5.03
C ILE A 113 -34.31 34.97 -6.53
#